data_AF-A0A936C216-F1
#
_entry.id   AF-A0A936C216-F1
#
_cell.length_a   1.000
_cell.length_b   1.000
_cell.length_c   1.000
_cell.angle_alpha   90.00
_cell.angle_beta   90.00
_cell.angle_gamma   90.00
#
_symmetry.space_group_name_H-M   'P 1'
#
loop_
_entity.id
_entity.type
_entity.pdbx_description
1 polymer ?
#
loop_
_entity_poly.entity_id
_entity_poly.type
_entity_poly.pdbx_seq_one_letter_code
_entity_poly.pdbx_strand_id
1 'polypeptide(L)'
;MNPFTPALRALFAAAVTAVSFPAHAVTAEVVWHDPKCDFVLVKNEDGHGIVLKASPIELKSGDVLDGALDQVGYFRRIAKVGTEETSMMRGMKYGVRRKVAVELISDWSSYCNPPEN
;
A
#
# COMPACT_ATOMS: atom_id res chain seq x y z
N MET A 1 -23.29 -48.39 41.15
CA MET A 1 -22.50 -47.15 41.29
C MET A 1 -21.71 -46.96 40.00
N ASN A 2 -22.15 -46.04 39.13
CA ASN A 2 -21.35 -45.52 38.00
C ASN A 2 -20.42 -44.41 38.54
N PRO A 3 -19.30 -44.06 37.87
CA PRO A 3 -19.42 -42.98 36.88
C PRO A 3 -18.41 -43.00 35.69
N PHE A 4 -18.70 -42.14 34.70
CA PHE A 4 -17.80 -41.54 33.69
C PHE A 4 -17.44 -42.26 32.37
N THR A 5 -18.27 -41.99 31.36
CA THR A 5 -17.92 -41.50 29.99
C THR A 5 -16.90 -40.32 30.04
N PRO A 6 -16.31 -39.80 28.93
CA PRO A 6 -16.21 -40.24 27.52
C PRO A 6 -14.78 -40.13 26.93
N ALA A 7 -14.51 -40.62 25.72
CA ALA A 7 -13.29 -40.24 24.97
C ALA A 7 -13.63 -39.83 23.52
N LEU A 8 -14.35 -38.73 23.41
CA LEU A 8 -14.50 -37.97 22.17
C LEU A 8 -13.15 -37.30 21.89
N ARG A 9 -12.34 -37.88 21.00
CA ARG A 9 -11.19 -37.17 20.41
C ARG A 9 -11.72 -36.15 19.41
N ALA A 10 -12.05 -34.96 19.91
CA ALA A 10 -12.27 -33.78 19.09
C ALA A 10 -10.91 -33.35 18.50
N LEU A 11 -10.69 -33.69 17.23
CA LEU A 11 -9.66 -33.07 16.41
C LEU A 11 -10.07 -31.62 16.18
N PHE A 12 -9.49 -30.71 16.96
CA PHE A 12 -9.50 -29.28 16.66
C PHE A 12 -8.64 -29.05 15.40
N ALA A 13 -9.26 -29.13 14.24
CA ALA A 13 -8.72 -28.54 13.03
C ALA A 13 -8.88 -27.02 13.16
N ALA A 14 -7.83 -26.34 13.62
CA ALA A 14 -7.75 -24.90 13.54
C ALA A 14 -7.75 -24.52 12.05
N ALA A 15 -8.90 -24.09 11.55
CA ALA A 15 -9.02 -23.51 10.22
C ALA A 15 -8.28 -22.17 10.24
N VAL A 16 -7.02 -22.18 9.79
CA VAL A 16 -6.31 -20.97 9.42
C VAL A 16 -7.02 -20.43 8.19
N THR A 17 -7.91 -19.45 8.39
CA THR A 17 -8.46 -18.64 7.30
C THR A 17 -7.31 -17.86 6.68
N ALA A 18 -6.70 -18.42 5.64
CA ALA A 18 -5.78 -17.69 4.79
C ALA A 18 -6.57 -16.52 4.17
N VAL A 19 -6.29 -15.31 4.62
CA VAL A 19 -6.78 -14.09 3.98
C VAL A 19 -6.16 -14.08 2.59
N SER A 20 -6.98 -14.38 1.58
CA SER A 20 -6.56 -14.38 0.18
C SER A 20 -6.40 -12.92 -0.26
N PHE A 21 -5.20 -12.37 -0.11
CA PHE A 21 -4.86 -11.09 -0.73
C PHE A 21 -4.73 -11.31 -2.24
N PRO A 22 -5.30 -10.43 -3.09
CA PRO A 22 -5.27 -10.62 -4.53
C PRO A 22 -3.82 -10.70 -5.03
N ALA A 23 -3.56 -11.64 -5.94
CA ALA A 23 -2.25 -12.01 -6.49
C ALA A 23 -1.53 -10.91 -7.32
N HIS A 24 -1.95 -9.65 -7.18
CA HIS A 24 -1.38 -8.47 -7.85
C HIS A 24 -1.07 -7.37 -6.82
N ALA A 25 -0.60 -7.76 -5.64
CA ALA A 25 -0.12 -6.82 -4.66
C ALA A 25 1.34 -6.46 -5.03
N VAL A 26 1.57 -5.22 -5.45
CA VAL A 26 2.91 -4.70 -5.71
C VAL A 26 3.37 -3.97 -4.47
N THR A 27 4.58 -4.27 -4.02
CA THR A 27 5.22 -3.50 -2.96
C THR A 27 5.92 -2.29 -3.56
N ALA A 28 5.65 -1.10 -3.02
CA ALA A 28 6.32 0.13 -3.41
C ALA A 28 6.83 0.89 -2.18
N GLU A 29 8.09 1.28 -2.21
CA GLU A 29 8.71 2.10 -1.18
C GLU A 29 8.32 3.57 -1.38
N VAL A 30 7.91 4.26 -0.31
CA VAL A 30 7.69 5.70 -0.30
C VAL A 30 9.03 6.40 -0.41
N VAL A 31 9.25 7.09 -1.52
CA VAL A 31 10.46 7.89 -1.75
C VAL A 31 10.29 9.29 -1.18
N TRP A 32 9.11 9.88 -1.39
CA TRP A 32 8.78 11.20 -0.88
C TRP A 32 7.30 11.35 -0.61
N HIS A 33 7.00 12.09 0.44
CA HIS A 33 5.68 12.49 0.86
C HIS A 33 5.76 13.86 1.53
N ASP A 34 4.78 14.72 1.27
CA ASP A 34 4.53 15.95 2.03
C ASP A 34 3.11 15.89 2.61
N PRO A 35 2.91 16.15 3.92
CA PRO A 35 1.58 16.16 4.54
C PRO A 35 0.57 17.11 3.88
N LYS A 36 1.03 18.18 3.23
CA LYS A 36 0.21 19.16 2.52
C LYS A 36 -0.08 18.76 1.06
N CYS A 37 0.55 17.70 0.57
CA CYS A 37 0.39 17.20 -0.79
C CYS A 37 -0.37 15.87 -0.78
N ASP A 38 -1.35 15.75 -1.68
CA ASP A 38 -2.09 14.49 -1.85
C ASP A 38 -1.31 13.46 -2.65
N PHE A 39 -0.27 13.88 -3.38
CA PHE A 39 0.61 12.99 -4.11
C PHE A 39 1.74 12.44 -3.22
N VAL A 40 2.06 11.18 -3.46
CA VAL A 40 3.18 10.45 -2.87
C VAL A 40 4.01 9.92 -4.01
N LEU A 41 5.32 10.14 -3.94
CA LEU A 41 6.28 9.55 -4.85
C LEU A 41 6.73 8.21 -4.27
N VAL A 42 6.59 7.14 -5.05
CA VAL A 42 6.99 5.80 -4.64
C VAL A 42 7.93 5.17 -5.66
N LYS A 43 8.55 4.05 -5.30
CA LYS A 43 9.43 3.27 -6.16
C LYS A 43 9.20 1.78 -5.98
N ASN A 44 9.19 1.05 -7.09
CA ASN A 44 9.23 -0.42 -7.12
C ASN A 44 10.34 -0.89 -8.09
N GLU A 45 10.35 -2.17 -8.44
CA GLU A 45 11.32 -2.76 -9.37
C GLU A 45 11.24 -2.16 -10.79
N ASP A 46 10.05 -1.72 -11.22
CA ASP A 46 9.81 -1.15 -12.55
C ASP A 46 10.21 0.33 -12.66
N GLY A 47 10.41 1.02 -11.53
CA GLY A 47 10.79 2.42 -11.48
C GLY A 47 10.00 3.24 -10.47
N HIS A 48 9.76 4.51 -10.78
CA HIS A 48 9.01 5.40 -9.90
C HIS A 48 7.53 5.45 -10.28
N GLY A 49 6.70 5.68 -9.26
CA GLY A 49 5.26 5.88 -9.41
C GLY A 49 4.76 7.09 -8.63
N ILE A 50 3.59 7.59 -9.04
CA ILE A 50 2.87 8.67 -8.37
C ILE A 50 1.58 8.06 -7.84
N VAL A 51 1.33 8.25 -6.55
CA VAL A 51 0.15 7.76 -5.86
C VAL A 51 -0.63 8.94 -5.29
N LEU A 52 -1.93 8.98 -5.53
CA LEU A 52 -2.85 9.95 -4.95
C LEU A 52 -3.51 9.36 -3.70
N LYS A 53 -3.39 10.03 -2.55
CA LYS A 53 -4.09 9.67 -1.31
C LYS A 53 -5.52 10.22 -1.34
N ALA A 54 -6.52 9.37 -1.06
CA ALA A 54 -7.91 9.79 -0.82
C ALA A 54 -8.22 9.96 0.67
N SER A 55 -7.33 9.51 1.56
CA SER A 55 -7.53 9.61 3.01
C SER A 55 -6.20 9.92 3.71
N PRO A 56 -6.21 10.71 4.81
CA PRO A 56 -5.01 10.94 5.60
C PRO A 56 -4.39 9.64 6.08
N ILE A 57 -3.07 9.54 5.98
CA ILE A 57 -2.25 8.44 6.50
C ILE A 57 -0.88 9.00 6.83
N GLU A 58 -0.28 8.52 7.92
CA GLU A 58 1.06 8.92 8.30
C GLU A 58 2.09 8.13 7.49
N LEU A 59 2.74 8.81 6.55
CA LEU A 59 3.80 8.25 5.72
C LEU A 59 5.13 8.92 5.99
N LYS A 60 6.19 8.14 5.89
CA LYS A 60 7.58 8.56 5.95
C LYS A 60 8.32 7.96 4.75
N SER A 61 9.38 8.62 4.29
CA SER A 61 10.28 8.03 3.32
C SER A 61 10.86 6.72 3.87
N GLY A 62 10.91 5.68 3.03
CA GLY A 62 11.29 4.32 3.39
C GLY A 62 10.14 3.43 3.87
N ASP A 63 8.95 3.99 4.13
CA ASP A 63 7.77 3.17 4.38
C ASP A 63 7.44 2.34 3.14
N VAL A 64 6.99 1.10 3.33
CA VAL A 64 6.59 0.23 2.21
C VAL A 64 5.08 0.14 2.15
N LEU A 65 4.52 0.37 0.97
CA LEU A 65 3.11 0.24 0.65
C LEU A 65 2.87 -1.06 -0.09
N ASP A 66 1.86 -1.80 0.32
CA ASP A 66 1.46 -3.06 -0.29
C ASP A 66 0.03 -2.96 -0.86
N GLY A 67 -0.08 -3.25 -2.16
CA GLY A 67 -1.34 -3.29 -2.90
C GLY A 67 -1.16 -3.04 -4.40
N ALA A 68 -2.24 -3.13 -5.16
CA ALA A 68 -2.21 -2.98 -6.62
C ALA A 68 -2.12 -1.51 -7.08
N LEU A 69 -1.09 -0.79 -6.63
CA LEU A 69 -0.87 0.62 -6.97
C LEU A 69 -0.45 0.81 -8.43
N ASP A 70 0.24 -0.17 -9.02
CA ASP A 70 0.63 -0.25 -10.43
C ASP A 70 -0.58 -0.27 -11.38
N GLN A 71 -1.74 -0.70 -10.90
CA GLN A 71 -3.02 -0.61 -11.61
C GLN A 71 -3.58 0.82 -11.58
N VAL A 72 -2.97 1.67 -12.41
CA VAL A 72 -3.32 3.08 -12.55
C VAL A 72 -4.81 3.27 -12.86
N GLY A 73 -5.42 4.25 -12.18
CA GLY A 73 -6.76 4.73 -12.54
C GLY A 73 -7.88 4.42 -11.53
N TYR A 74 -7.66 3.52 -10.57
CA TYR A 74 -8.67 3.15 -9.58
C TYR A 74 -8.17 3.37 -8.14
N PHE A 75 -9.08 3.81 -7.27
CA PHE A 75 -8.80 3.81 -5.83
C PHE A 75 -8.88 2.39 -5.28
N ARG A 76 -7.88 2.02 -4.48
CA ARG A 76 -7.77 0.73 -3.84
C ARG A 76 -7.34 0.92 -2.38
N ARG A 77 -7.65 -0.07 -1.55
CA ARG A 77 -7.12 -0.13 -0.19
C ARG A 77 -5.67 -0.57 -0.26
N ILE A 78 -4.78 0.27 0.24
CA ILE A 78 -3.34 0.04 0.27
C ILE A 78 -2.91 -0.06 1.73
N ALA A 79 -2.13 -1.10 2.04
CA ALA A 79 -1.61 -1.33 3.38
C ALA A 79 -0.22 -0.71 3.52
N LYS A 80 0.08 -0.20 4.71
CA LYS A 80 1.45 0.15 5.10
C LYS A 80 2.08 -1.05 5.79
N VAL A 81 3.10 -1.63 5.16
CA VAL A 81 3.76 -2.85 5.64
C VAL A 81 4.37 -2.63 7.02
N GLY A 82 4.24 -3.63 7.89
CA GLY A 82 4.71 -3.55 9.27
C GLY A 82 3.79 -2.79 10.23
N THR A 83 2.59 -2.39 9.77
CA THR A 83 1.57 -1.72 10.59
C THR A 83 0.18 -2.32 10.29
N GLU A 84 -0.82 -1.94 11.09
CA GLU A 84 -2.24 -2.24 10.80
C GLU A 84 -2.93 -1.13 9.99
N GLU A 85 -2.17 -0.12 9.55
CA GLU A 85 -2.70 1.03 8.82
C GLU A 85 -3.01 0.68 7.36
N THR A 86 -4.20 1.12 6.92
CA THR A 86 -4.59 1.05 5.51
C THR A 86 -5.20 2.39 5.08
N SER A 87 -4.98 2.78 3.83
CA SER A 87 -5.57 4.00 3.26
C SER A 87 -6.07 3.75 1.84
N MET A 88 -7.08 4.53 1.44
CA MET A 88 -7.56 4.53 0.07
C MET A 88 -6.59 5.37 -0.77
N MET A 89 -5.97 4.74 -1.76
CA MET A 89 -5.04 5.41 -2.66
C MET A 89 -5.27 5.01 -4.12
N ARG A 90 -4.85 5.86 -5.04
CA ARG A 90 -4.95 5.63 -6.48
C ARG A 90 -3.59 5.78 -7.12
N GLY A 91 -3.13 4.75 -7.84
CA GLY A 91 -2.01 4.89 -8.75
C GLY A 91 -2.35 5.86 -9.87
N MET A 92 -1.51 6.87 -10.07
CA MET A 92 -1.65 7.90 -11.12
C MET A 92 -0.70 7.63 -12.29
N LYS A 93 0.52 7.17 -11.98
CA LYS A 93 1.55 6.78 -12.96
C LYS A 93 2.52 5.79 -12.33
N TYR A 94 3.07 4.86 -13.11
CA TYR A 94 4.05 3.86 -12.66
C TYR A 94 5.10 3.57 -13.73
N GLY A 95 6.23 2.97 -13.32
CA GLY A 95 7.30 2.50 -14.21
C GLY A 95 8.03 3.63 -14.95
N VAL A 96 8.04 4.85 -14.39
CA VAL A 96 8.71 6.00 -15.02
C VAL A 96 10.02 6.35 -14.33
N ARG A 97 10.86 7.12 -15.03
CA ARG A 97 12.06 7.73 -14.41
C ARG A 97 11.62 8.70 -13.32
N ARG A 98 12.41 8.81 -12.25
CA ARG A 98 12.19 9.76 -11.13
C ARG A 98 11.88 11.17 -11.63
N LYS A 99 12.68 11.67 -12.57
CA LYS A 99 12.50 12.98 -13.20
C LYS A 99 11.11 13.21 -13.75
N VAL A 100 10.59 12.25 -14.50
CA VAL A 100 9.25 12.33 -15.08
C VAL A 100 8.19 12.34 -13.98
N ALA A 101 8.36 11.52 -12.93
CA ALA A 101 7.40 11.49 -11.83
C ALA A 101 7.35 12.81 -11.05
N VAL A 102 8.52 13.38 -10.73
CA VAL A 102 8.65 14.66 -10.02
C VAL A 102 8.06 15.80 -10.85
N GLU A 103 8.39 15.88 -12.15
CA GLU A 103 7.84 16.90 -13.05
C GLU A 103 6.31 16.83 -13.12
N LEU A 104 5.74 15.62 -13.24
CA LEU A 104 4.28 15.44 -13.26
C LEU A 104 3.61 15.87 -11.94
N ILE A 105 4.22 15.61 -10.79
CA ILE A 105 3.68 16.06 -9.50
C ILE A 105 3.63 17.60 -9.46
N SER A 106 4.70 18.26 -9.89
CA SER A 106 4.75 19.72 -9.98
C SER A 106 3.71 20.29 -10.96
N ASP A 107 3.52 19.63 -12.10
CA ASP A 107 2.55 20.04 -13.12
C ASP A 107 1.10 19.87 -12.66
N TRP A 108 0.81 18.81 -11.89
CA TRP A 108 -0.54 18.51 -11.42
C TRP A 108 -0.95 19.29 -10.19
N SER A 109 0.00 19.79 -9.40
CA SER A 109 -0.31 20.57 -8.20
C SER A 109 0.80 21.55 -7.86
N SER A 110 0.45 22.84 -7.94
CA SER A 110 1.31 23.95 -7.49
C SER A 110 1.49 24.02 -5.97
N TYR A 111 0.71 23.26 -5.20
CA TYR A 111 0.81 23.18 -3.74
C TYR A 111 1.82 22.14 -3.27
N CYS A 112 2.21 21.21 -4.15
CA CYS A 112 3.18 20.19 -3.84
C CYS A 112 4.59 20.72 -4.07
N ASN A 113 5.50 20.45 -3.12
CA ASN A 113 6.93 20.74 -3.26
C ASN A 113 7.71 19.42 -3.36
N PRO A 114 7.64 18.72 -4.51
CA PRO A 114 8.36 17.47 -4.68
C PRO A 114 9.89 17.70 -4.60
N PRO A 115 10.67 16.65 -4.27
CA PRO A 115 12.10 16.78 -4.10
C PRO A 115 12.77 17.10 -5.44
N GLU A 116 13.90 17.80 -5.39
CA GLU A 116 14.73 18.00 -6.57
C GLU A 116 15.19 16.66 -7.17
N ASN A 117 15.53 16.69 -8.46
CA ASN A 117 15.94 15.53 -9.22
C ASN A 117 17.38 15.10 -8.99
#